data_AF-A0A9P1HDS4-F1
#
_entry.id   AF-A0A9P1HDS4-F1
#
_cell.length_a   1.000
_cell.length_b   1.000
_cell.length_c   1.000
_cell.angle_alpha   90.00
_cell.angle_beta   90.00
_cell.angle_gamma   90.00
#
_symmetry.space_group_name_H-M   'P 1'
#
loop_
_entity.id
_entity.type
_entity.pdbx_description
1 polymer ?
#
loop_
_entity_poly.entity_id
_entity_poly.type
_entity_poly.pdbx_seq_one_letter_code
_entity_poly.pdbx_strand_id
1 'polypeptide(L)'
;MSKAVKKKSSKKRSASEAAQFDQKTIQEFKEAFGIMDQNKDGIIDKSDLKDLYASMGQIASDKQIEDMIKEAPGPINFTVFLTLFGERLTGTDPEATIVGAFAMFDKKDCGKISEDELVKILKNKRGEPLDEDEIKAMYKGKPPIADGQVDYKAFAHVITTGAQDELANA
;
A
#
# COMPACT_ATOMS: atom_id res chain seq x y z
N MET A 1 -42.79 1.01 -24.49
CA MET A 1 -41.33 1.23 -24.50
C MET A 1 -40.92 1.80 -23.16
N SER A 2 -40.52 0.96 -22.19
CA SER A 2 -40.02 1.44 -20.89
C SER A 2 -38.90 0.51 -20.42
N LYS A 3 -37.64 0.84 -20.72
CA LYS A 3 -36.47 0.15 -20.20
C LYS A 3 -36.18 0.68 -18.79
N ALA A 4 -36.37 -0.17 -17.78
CA ALA A 4 -35.94 0.08 -16.42
C ALA A 4 -34.41 0.15 -16.35
N VAL A 5 -33.89 1.28 -15.89
CA VAL A 5 -32.47 1.51 -15.61
C VAL A 5 -32.10 0.75 -14.33
N LYS A 6 -31.25 -0.28 -14.43
CA LYS A 6 -30.68 -0.97 -13.28
C LYS A 6 -29.74 -0.03 -12.52
N LYS A 7 -30.19 0.40 -11.34
CA LYS A 7 -29.41 1.12 -10.34
C LYS A 7 -28.23 0.24 -9.90
N LYS A 8 -27.01 0.63 -10.25
CA LYS A 8 -25.75 -0.03 -9.86
C LYS A 8 -25.63 0.09 -8.34
N SER A 9 -25.86 -1.03 -7.64
CA SER A 9 -25.77 -1.13 -6.17
C SER A 9 -24.35 -0.75 -5.73
N SER A 10 -24.24 0.33 -4.97
CA SER A 10 -23.05 0.72 -4.22
C SER A 10 -22.68 -0.42 -3.29
N LYS A 11 -21.56 -1.08 -3.60
CA LYS A 11 -21.00 -2.15 -2.78
C LYS A 11 -20.68 -1.54 -1.41
N LYS A 12 -21.50 -1.91 -0.42
CA LYS A 12 -21.36 -1.58 0.99
C LYS A 12 -19.94 -2.00 1.42
N ARG A 13 -19.02 -1.03 1.49
CA ARG A 13 -17.64 -1.23 1.96
C ARG A 13 -17.73 -1.46 3.46
N SER A 14 -17.87 -2.74 3.79
CA SER A 14 -18.01 -3.27 5.15
C SER A 14 -16.67 -3.16 5.87
N ALA A 15 -16.71 -3.17 7.20
CA ALA A 15 -15.63 -3.13 8.19
C ALA A 15 -14.56 -4.25 8.09
N SER A 16 -14.28 -4.75 6.89
CA SER A 16 -13.36 -5.84 6.58
C SER A 16 -11.93 -5.38 6.26
N GLU A 17 -11.69 -4.08 6.05
CA GLU A 17 -10.33 -3.57 5.79
C GLU A 17 -9.50 -3.49 7.09
N ALA A 18 -10.14 -3.28 8.24
CA ALA A 18 -9.50 -3.40 9.55
C ALA A 18 -9.07 -4.85 9.90
N ALA A 19 -9.52 -5.85 9.13
CA ALA A 19 -9.20 -7.26 9.34
C ALA A 19 -7.91 -7.72 8.62
N GLN A 20 -7.23 -6.84 7.89
CA GLN A 20 -5.96 -7.17 7.22
C GLN A 20 -4.70 -6.89 8.06
N PHE A 21 -4.84 -6.22 9.20
CA PHE A 21 -3.71 -5.88 10.06
C PHE A 21 -3.61 -6.86 11.22
N ASP A 22 -2.40 -7.34 11.51
CA ASP A 22 -2.16 -8.13 12.72
C ASP A 22 -2.29 -7.25 13.98
N GLN A 23 -2.45 -7.88 15.15
CA GLN A 23 -2.64 -7.14 16.40
C GLN A 23 -1.49 -6.17 16.71
N LYS A 24 -0.26 -6.49 16.27
CA LYS A 24 0.92 -5.64 16.46
C LYS A 24 0.81 -4.37 15.62
N THR A 25 0.46 -4.51 14.35
CA THR A 25 0.26 -3.39 13.42
C THR A 25 -0.91 -2.51 13.85
N ILE A 26 -2.01 -3.10 14.33
CA ILE A 26 -3.12 -2.33 14.91
C ILE A 26 -2.66 -1.51 16.12
N GLN A 27 -1.79 -2.07 16.96
CA GLN A 27 -1.26 -1.39 18.13
C GLN A 27 -0.34 -0.23 17.73
N GLU A 28 0.55 -0.42 16.75
CA GLU A 28 1.40 0.63 16.18
C GLU A 28 0.54 1.76 15.58
N PHE A 29 -0.53 1.44 14.86
CA PHE A 29 -1.45 2.45 14.35
C PHE A 29 -2.21 3.20 15.43
N LYS A 30 -2.56 2.54 16.55
CA LYS A 30 -3.18 3.22 17.70
C LYS A 30 -2.23 4.22 18.34
N GLU A 31 -0.95 3.85 18.46
CA GLU A 31 0.08 4.73 19.01
C GLU A 31 0.33 5.92 18.08
N ALA A 32 0.47 5.67 16.78
CA ALA A 32 0.58 6.73 15.78
C ALA A 32 -0.63 7.66 15.80
N PHE A 33 -1.85 7.12 15.82
CA PHE A 33 -3.08 7.91 15.91
C PHE A 33 -3.10 8.76 17.18
N GLY A 34 -2.70 8.19 18.33
CA GLY A 34 -2.63 8.93 19.59
C GLY A 34 -1.55 10.02 19.65
N ILE A 35 -0.53 9.95 18.79
CA ILE A 35 0.44 11.04 18.60
C ILE A 35 -0.13 12.12 17.68
N MET A 36 -0.95 11.75 16.70
CA MET A 36 -1.56 12.70 15.77
C MET A 36 -2.73 13.45 16.41
N ASP A 37 -3.61 12.75 17.14
CA ASP A 37 -4.77 13.30 17.88
C ASP A 37 -4.31 13.97 19.18
N GLN A 38 -3.84 15.23 19.06
CA GLN A 38 -3.25 15.99 20.16
C GLN A 38 -4.30 16.36 21.21
N ASN A 39 -5.51 16.69 20.76
CA ASN A 39 -6.60 17.10 21.63
C ASN A 39 -7.36 15.90 22.26
N LYS A 40 -7.13 14.67 21.75
CA LYS A 40 -7.72 13.41 22.21
C LYS A 40 -9.24 13.33 22.05
N ASP A 41 -9.79 13.99 21.05
CA ASP A 41 -11.23 13.93 20.75
C ASP A 41 -11.60 12.74 19.84
N GLY A 42 -10.60 11.99 19.37
CA GLY A 42 -10.76 10.82 18.52
C GLY A 42 -10.92 11.13 17.03
N ILE A 43 -10.69 12.39 16.62
CA ILE A 43 -10.79 12.87 15.24
C ILE A 43 -9.58 13.76 14.94
N ILE A 44 -8.76 13.37 13.96
CA ILE A 44 -7.64 14.21 13.52
C ILE A 44 -8.17 15.37 12.68
N ASP A 45 -7.94 16.60 13.13
CA ASP A 45 -8.33 17.83 12.43
C ASP A 45 -7.14 18.71 12.00
N LYS A 46 -7.44 19.92 11.50
CA LYS A 46 -6.42 20.87 11.02
C LYS A 46 -5.53 21.37 12.16
N SER A 47 -6.06 21.50 13.37
CA SER A 47 -5.28 21.90 14.56
C SER A 47 -4.29 20.81 14.93
N ASP A 48 -4.77 19.56 15.00
CA ASP A 48 -3.95 18.41 15.36
C ASP A 48 -2.75 18.25 14.43
N LEU A 49 -2.97 18.36 13.10
CA LEU A 49 -1.88 18.29 12.13
C LEU A 49 -0.91 19.47 12.27
N LYS A 50 -1.39 20.69 12.54
CA LYS A 50 -0.52 21.85 12.78
C LYS A 50 0.37 21.64 14.01
N ASP A 51 -0.22 21.17 15.09
CA ASP A 51 0.48 20.92 16.36
C ASP A 51 1.46 19.76 16.22
N LEU A 52 1.13 18.74 15.42
CA LEU A 52 2.03 17.64 15.06
C LEU A 52 3.26 18.13 14.30
N TYR A 53 3.06 18.91 13.23
CA TYR A 53 4.18 19.48 12.45
C TYR A 53 5.05 20.38 13.33
N ALA A 54 4.44 21.22 14.16
CA ALA A 54 5.15 22.07 15.11
C ALA A 54 5.98 21.24 16.11
N SER A 55 5.44 20.11 16.60
CA SER A 55 6.15 19.19 17.49
C SER A 55 7.35 18.51 16.83
N MET A 56 7.32 18.35 15.50
CA MET A 56 8.45 17.85 14.69
C MET A 56 9.45 18.96 14.29
N GLY A 57 9.21 20.21 14.70
CA GLY A 57 10.04 21.35 14.30
C GLY A 57 9.85 21.79 12.84
N GLN A 58 8.78 21.31 12.19
CA GLN A 58 8.42 21.66 10.82
C GLN A 58 7.21 22.60 10.81
N ILE A 59 7.13 23.45 9.78
CA ILE A 59 5.98 24.32 9.55
C ILE A 59 5.32 23.87 8.26
N ALA A 60 4.23 23.12 8.37
CA ALA A 60 3.39 22.79 7.21
C ALA A 60 2.51 23.99 6.85
N SER A 61 2.37 24.25 5.55
CA SER A 61 1.47 25.28 5.06
C SER A 61 0.01 24.85 5.22
N ASP A 62 -0.88 25.83 5.42
CA ASP A 62 -2.33 25.58 5.50
C ASP A 62 -2.87 24.78 4.31
N LYS A 63 -2.31 25.00 3.12
CA LYS A 63 -2.68 24.27 1.91
C LYS A 63 -2.29 22.79 1.98
N GLN A 64 -1.07 22.48 2.42
CA GLN A 64 -0.64 21.08 2.57
C GLN A 64 -1.52 20.32 3.57
N ILE A 65 -1.83 20.95 4.71
CA ILE A 65 -2.69 20.33 5.72
C ILE A 65 -4.12 20.14 5.19
N GLU A 66 -4.65 21.12 4.46
CA GLU A 66 -5.96 20.98 3.82
C GLU A 66 -5.99 19.87 2.76
N ASP A 67 -4.92 19.73 1.99
CA ASP A 67 -4.82 18.69 0.98
C ASP A 67 -4.74 17.29 1.65
N MET A 68 -4.02 17.14 2.77
CA MET A 68 -4.02 15.91 3.58
C MET A 68 -5.40 15.57 4.12
N ILE A 69 -6.14 16.55 4.66
CA ILE A 69 -7.48 16.31 5.21
C ILE A 69 -8.47 15.92 4.10
N LYS A 70 -8.33 16.49 2.90
CA LYS A 70 -9.18 16.18 1.75
C LYS A 70 -8.98 14.77 1.19
N GLU A 71 -7.86 14.11 1.49
CA GLU A 71 -7.68 12.70 1.13
C GLU A 71 -8.68 11.79 1.86
N ALA A 72 -9.18 12.23 3.01
CA ALA A 72 -10.19 11.51 3.77
C ALA A 72 -11.61 11.76 3.22
N PRO A 73 -12.46 10.73 3.11
CA PRO A 73 -13.85 10.87 2.67
C PRO A 73 -14.76 11.55 3.71
N GLY A 74 -14.21 11.95 4.86
CA GLY A 74 -14.92 12.53 6.00
C GLY A 74 -13.99 12.76 7.20
N PRO A 75 -14.53 12.99 8.40
CA PRO A 75 -13.72 13.16 9.62
C PRO A 75 -12.77 11.98 9.85
N ILE A 76 -11.50 12.27 10.10
CA ILE A 76 -10.43 11.26 10.24
C ILE A 76 -10.48 10.68 11.65
N ASN A 77 -11.46 9.81 11.91
CA ASN A 77 -11.45 8.97 13.10
C ASN A 77 -10.51 7.78 12.92
N PHE A 78 -10.23 7.04 13.99
CA PHE A 78 -9.30 5.90 13.96
C PHE A 78 -9.64 4.85 12.89
N THR A 79 -10.93 4.63 12.60
CA THR A 79 -11.34 3.69 11.54
C THR A 79 -11.01 4.23 10.15
N VAL A 80 -11.29 5.51 9.88
CA VAL A 80 -10.93 6.16 8.61
C VAL A 80 -9.42 6.23 8.45
N PHE A 81 -8.69 6.51 9.53
CA PHE A 81 -7.23 6.48 9.56
C PHE A 81 -6.69 5.10 9.14
N LEU A 82 -7.19 4.02 9.74
CA LEU A 82 -6.82 2.66 9.32
C LEU A 82 -7.20 2.35 7.88
N THR A 83 -8.33 2.85 7.37
CA THR A 83 -8.69 2.68 5.96
C THR A 83 -7.74 3.44 5.04
N LEU A 84 -7.34 4.68 5.38
CA LEU A 84 -6.40 5.46 4.57
C LEU A 84 -5.02 4.80 4.50
N PHE A 85 -4.50 4.33 5.64
CA PHE A 85 -3.25 3.58 5.69
C PHE A 85 -3.42 2.17 5.08
N GLY A 86 -4.59 1.56 5.25
CA GLY A 86 -5.02 0.34 4.58
C GLY A 86 -4.93 0.47 3.07
N GLU A 87 -5.62 1.40 2.46
CA GLU A 87 -5.60 1.60 1.00
C GLU A 87 -4.19 1.89 0.46
N ARG A 88 -3.32 2.54 1.26
CA ARG A 88 -1.91 2.77 0.90
C ARG A 88 -1.01 1.54 1.10
N LEU A 89 -1.33 0.64 2.04
CA LEU A 89 -0.56 -0.57 2.36
C LEU A 89 -1.10 -1.86 1.73
N THR A 90 -2.36 -1.88 1.29
CA THR A 90 -3.07 -3.08 0.81
C THR A 90 -2.93 -3.33 -0.69
N GLY A 91 -2.09 -2.55 -1.38
CA GLY A 91 -1.78 -2.78 -2.80
C GLY A 91 -0.93 -4.02 -3.06
N THR A 92 -0.37 -4.67 -2.03
CA THR A 92 0.62 -5.75 -2.20
C THR A 92 0.37 -6.87 -1.21
N ASP A 93 0.32 -8.11 -1.71
CA ASP A 93 0.22 -9.30 -0.87
C ASP A 93 1.41 -9.39 0.10
N PRO A 94 1.28 -10.08 1.25
CA PRO A 94 2.41 -10.29 2.15
C PRO A 94 3.61 -10.87 1.42
N GLU A 95 4.83 -10.43 1.75
CA GLU A 95 6.07 -10.87 1.09
C GLU A 95 6.16 -12.41 1.03
N ALA A 96 5.81 -13.10 2.11
CA ALA A 96 5.80 -14.56 2.16
C ALA A 96 4.83 -15.21 1.15
N THR A 97 3.68 -14.59 0.90
CA THR A 97 2.69 -15.05 -0.10
C THR A 97 3.24 -14.87 -1.52
N ILE A 98 3.87 -13.73 -1.79
CA ILE A 98 4.49 -13.42 -3.09
C ILE A 98 5.66 -14.37 -3.36
N VAL A 99 6.55 -14.57 -2.38
CA VAL A 99 7.66 -15.52 -2.45
C VAL A 99 7.13 -16.95 -2.67
N GLY A 100 6.07 -17.34 -1.97
CA GLY A 100 5.43 -18.64 -2.14
C GLY A 100 4.85 -18.85 -3.55
N ALA A 101 4.30 -17.81 -4.15
CA ALA A 101 3.79 -17.87 -5.53
C ALA A 101 4.93 -18.08 -6.54
N PHE A 102 6.07 -17.39 -6.38
CA PHE A 102 7.23 -17.59 -7.25
C PHE A 102 7.92 -18.94 -7.03
N ALA A 103 7.95 -19.45 -5.80
CA ALA A 103 8.49 -20.77 -5.47
C ALA A 103 7.79 -21.91 -6.22
N MET A 104 6.52 -21.76 -6.62
CA MET A 104 5.82 -22.75 -7.46
C MET A 104 6.46 -22.92 -8.86
N PHE A 105 7.19 -21.92 -9.34
CA PHE A 105 7.86 -21.93 -10.64
C PHE A 105 9.34 -22.33 -10.52
N ASP A 106 9.93 -22.17 -9.35
CA ASP A 106 11.29 -22.62 -9.05
C ASP A 106 11.35 -24.12 -8.73
N LYS A 107 11.32 -24.95 -9.78
CA LYS A 107 11.44 -26.41 -9.67
C LYS A 107 12.76 -26.87 -9.02
N LYS A 108 13.77 -26.00 -8.93
CA LYS A 108 15.09 -26.32 -8.40
C LYS A 108 15.28 -25.83 -6.97
N ASP A 109 14.31 -25.10 -6.41
CA ASP A 109 14.35 -24.47 -5.10
C ASP A 109 15.66 -23.67 -4.87
N CYS A 110 16.14 -23.02 -5.92
CA CYS A 110 17.38 -22.24 -5.90
C CYS A 110 17.18 -20.78 -5.50
N GLY A 111 15.94 -20.34 -5.27
CA GLY A 111 15.60 -18.96 -4.95
C GLY A 111 15.61 -18.04 -6.17
N LYS A 112 15.70 -18.58 -7.39
CA LYS A 112 15.85 -17.80 -8.63
C LYS A 112 14.98 -18.33 -9.75
N ILE A 113 14.42 -17.41 -10.53
CA ILE A 113 13.71 -17.71 -11.79
C ILE A 113 14.31 -16.93 -12.94
N SER A 114 14.17 -17.38 -14.18
CA SER A 114 14.62 -16.59 -15.33
C SER A 114 13.72 -15.36 -15.52
N GLU A 115 14.30 -14.26 -16.00
CA GLU A 115 13.58 -13.03 -16.33
C GLU A 115 12.38 -13.29 -17.25
N ASP A 116 12.55 -14.12 -18.28
CA ASP A 116 11.47 -14.52 -19.20
C ASP A 116 10.29 -15.20 -18.48
N GLU A 117 10.57 -15.95 -17.41
CA GLU A 117 9.55 -16.66 -16.66
C GLU A 117 8.81 -15.71 -15.72
N LEU A 118 9.53 -14.78 -15.08
CA LEU A 118 8.94 -13.69 -14.31
C LEU A 118 7.97 -12.86 -15.18
N VAL A 119 8.40 -12.43 -16.37
CA VAL A 119 7.54 -11.67 -17.30
C VAL A 119 6.30 -12.48 -17.70
N LYS A 120 6.41 -13.78 -17.95
CA LYS A 120 5.25 -14.63 -18.24
C LYS A 120 4.29 -14.76 -17.05
N ILE A 121 4.81 -14.85 -15.83
CA ILE A 121 4.02 -14.92 -14.61
C ILE A 121 3.24 -13.61 -14.41
N LEU A 122 3.92 -12.46 -14.54
CA LEU A 122 3.34 -11.13 -14.38
C LEU A 122 2.33 -10.75 -15.49
N LYS A 123 2.53 -11.26 -16.71
CA LYS A 123 1.59 -11.11 -17.85
C LYS A 123 0.48 -12.17 -17.87
N ASN A 124 0.41 -13.06 -16.87
CA ASN A 124 -0.54 -14.16 -16.90
C ASN A 124 -1.98 -13.67 -16.71
N LYS A 125 -2.90 -14.18 -17.53
CA LYS A 125 -4.31 -13.77 -17.58
C LYS A 125 -5.18 -14.28 -16.43
N ARG A 126 -4.60 -14.98 -15.44
CA ARG A 126 -5.34 -15.47 -14.27
C ARG A 126 -5.50 -14.41 -13.16
N GLY A 127 -4.99 -13.19 -13.38
CA GLY A 127 -5.21 -12.00 -12.55
C GLY A 127 -5.35 -10.74 -13.42
N GLU A 128 -4.97 -9.57 -12.90
CA GLU A 128 -4.78 -8.35 -13.70
C GLU A 128 -3.36 -8.37 -14.30
N PRO A 129 -3.22 -8.60 -15.62
CA PRO A 129 -1.91 -8.69 -16.23
C PRO A 129 -1.26 -7.31 -16.28
N LEU A 130 -0.02 -7.24 -15.82
CA LEU A 130 0.77 -6.02 -15.92
C LEU A 130 1.18 -5.77 -17.37
N ASP A 131 1.16 -4.51 -17.79
CA ASP A 131 1.66 -4.12 -19.10
C ASP A 131 3.20 -3.99 -19.12
N GLU A 132 3.76 -3.74 -20.31
CA GLU A 132 5.21 -3.67 -20.48
C GLU A 132 5.83 -2.46 -19.78
N ASP A 133 5.09 -1.36 -19.67
CA ASP A 133 5.55 -0.15 -19.03
C ASP A 133 5.54 -0.30 -17.50
N GLU A 134 4.54 -1.00 -16.94
CA GLU A 134 4.44 -1.36 -15.53
C GLU A 134 5.56 -2.33 -15.12
N ILE A 135 5.81 -3.38 -15.91
CA ILE A 135 6.91 -4.33 -15.66
C ILE A 135 8.26 -3.60 -15.74
N LYS A 136 8.43 -2.69 -16.70
CA LYS A 136 9.66 -1.90 -16.85
C LYS A 136 9.84 -0.90 -15.71
N ALA A 137 8.75 -0.34 -15.17
CA ALA A 137 8.77 0.53 -14.01
C ALA A 137 9.22 -0.23 -12.75
N MET A 138 8.85 -1.50 -12.58
CA MET A 138 9.31 -2.34 -11.47
C MET A 138 10.84 -2.50 -11.42
N TYR A 139 11.54 -2.33 -12.55
CA TYR A 139 13.00 -2.44 -12.62
C TYR A 139 13.75 -1.11 -12.43
N LYS A 140 13.07 0.02 -12.19
CA LYS A 140 13.70 1.36 -12.16
C LYS A 140 14.58 1.69 -10.94
N GLY A 141 14.75 0.78 -9.98
CA GLY A 141 15.66 0.96 -8.84
C GLY A 141 16.41 -0.32 -8.53
N LYS A 142 17.63 -0.49 -9.10
CA LYS A 142 18.50 -1.67 -8.95
C LYS A 142 17.73 -3.01 -9.04
N PRO A 143 17.41 -3.48 -10.26
CA PRO A 143 16.66 -4.72 -10.41
C PRO A 143 17.44 -5.89 -9.79
N PRO A 144 16.79 -6.81 -9.07
CA PRO A 144 17.44 -7.99 -8.48
C PRO A 144 17.71 -9.06 -9.56
N ILE A 145 18.28 -8.63 -10.69
CA ILE A 145 18.56 -9.46 -11.85
C ILE A 145 20.08 -9.54 -12.02
N ALA A 146 20.60 -10.76 -12.03
CA ALA A 146 21.99 -11.08 -12.37
C ALA A 146 22.01 -12.26 -13.35
N ASP A 147 22.74 -12.14 -14.44
CA ASP A 147 22.90 -13.20 -15.46
C ASP A 147 21.56 -13.72 -16.05
N GLY A 148 20.56 -12.84 -16.21
CA GLY A 148 19.23 -13.21 -16.69
C GLY A 148 18.38 -14.00 -15.68
N GLN A 149 18.85 -14.11 -14.45
CA GLN A 149 18.12 -14.71 -13.33
C GLN A 149 17.66 -13.62 -12.36
N VAL A 150 16.40 -13.70 -11.95
CA VAL A 150 15.81 -12.84 -10.93
C VAL A 150 15.80 -13.58 -9.60
N ASP A 151 16.36 -12.96 -8.57
CA ASP A 151 16.12 -13.37 -7.18
C ASP A 151 14.71 -12.90 -6.79
N TYR A 152 13.76 -13.84 -6.77
CA TYR A 152 12.36 -13.51 -6.53
C TYR A 152 12.08 -13.14 -5.06
N LYS A 153 13.00 -13.45 -4.12
CA LYS A 153 12.90 -12.99 -2.74
C LYS A 153 13.27 -11.53 -2.64
N ALA A 154 14.39 -11.15 -3.25
CA ALA A 154 14.77 -9.75 -3.38
C ALA A 154 13.73 -8.94 -4.19
N PHE A 155 13.14 -9.54 -5.23
CA PHE A 155 12.06 -8.92 -6.00
C PHE A 155 10.80 -8.70 -5.16
N ALA A 156 10.37 -9.72 -4.40
CA ALA A 156 9.23 -9.60 -3.48
C ALA A 156 9.47 -8.49 -2.45
N HIS A 157 10.68 -8.40 -1.89
CA HIS A 157 11.07 -7.35 -0.97
C HIS A 157 11.04 -5.95 -1.60
N VAL A 158 11.53 -5.79 -2.85
CA VAL A 158 11.49 -4.50 -3.55
C VAL A 158 10.05 -4.05 -3.82
N ILE A 159 9.11 -4.95 -4.14
CA ILE A 159 7.73 -4.55 -4.39
C ILE A 159 6.91 -4.34 -3.10
N THR A 160 7.28 -4.96 -1.98
CA THR A 160 6.63 -4.75 -0.68
C THR A 160 7.22 -3.57 0.10
N THR A 161 8.53 -3.32 -0.04
CA THR A 161 9.28 -2.30 0.72
C THR A 161 9.68 -1.10 -0.13
N GLY A 162 9.75 -1.21 -1.46
CA GLY A 162 10.09 -0.09 -2.35
C GLY A 162 9.09 1.07 -2.32
N ALA A 163 7.88 0.86 -1.79
CA ALA A 163 6.93 1.93 -1.46
C ALA A 163 7.34 2.75 -0.20
N GLN A 164 8.22 2.22 0.66
CA GLN A 164 8.70 2.90 1.86
C GLN A 164 9.91 3.80 1.60
N ASP A 165 10.74 3.49 0.60
CA ASP A 165 11.93 4.29 0.27
C ASP A 165 11.59 5.63 -0.39
N GLU A 166 10.42 5.77 -1.04
CA GLU A 166 9.93 7.07 -1.54
C GLU A 166 9.43 8.00 -0.42
N LEU A 167 9.04 7.46 0.73
CA LEU A 167 8.65 8.26 1.91
C LEU A 167 9.85 8.65 2.79
N ALA A 168 10.97 7.93 2.69
CA ALA A 168 12.19 8.24 3.44
C ALA A 168 13.06 9.34 2.80
N ASN A 169 12.78 9.71 1.55
CA ASN A 169 13.56 10.70 0.78
C ASN A 169 12.76 11.93 0.33
N ALA A 170 11.56 12.15 0.88
CA ALA A 170 10.75 13.36 0.68
C ALA A 170 10.72 14.23 1.94
#